data_AF-X1VK61-F1
#
_entry.id   AF-X1VK61-F1
#
_cell.length_a   1.000
_cell.length_b   1.000
_cell.length_c   1.000
_cell.angle_alpha   90.00
_cell.angle_beta   90.00
_cell.angle_gamma   90.00
#
_symmetry.space_group_name_H-M   'P 1'
#
loop_
_entity.id
_entity.type
_entity.pdbx_description
1 polymer ?
#
loop_
_entity_poly.entity_id
_entity_poly.type
_entity_poly.pdbx_seq_one_letter_code
_entity_poly.pdbx_strand_id
1 'polypeptide(L)'
;SFEFSNIFSPIANDFEERKNRIGEKKRGREMEFNEEYHLKERPEWIANLFGKIDSYCLTNIRTGIQRTYLKTYIRYAWSGKMFGYIMIREEALRIYLKLKYSELENPPVFIRDYSKIARGTWTELLFNDEEEYLQNEMTILDVTYGLIDKSFKRITKKPKLAREIAENPEVEPITKLEPIVAIKNLKVNLTVENNGYVTLELKIPKSQLNKTLDRILG
;
A
#
# COMPACT_ATOMS: atom_id res chain seq x y z
N SER A 1 -30.47 49.72 28.63
CA SER A 1 -29.81 49.14 27.44
C SER A 1 -28.70 48.23 27.91
N PHE A 2 -28.85 46.92 27.72
CA PHE A 2 -27.81 45.94 28.05
C PHE A 2 -26.91 45.76 26.82
N GLU A 3 -25.64 46.15 26.93
CA GLU A 3 -24.63 45.94 25.89
C GLU A 3 -24.17 44.48 25.91
N PHE A 4 -24.44 43.77 24.81
CA PHE A 4 -23.94 42.42 24.51
C PHE A 4 -22.58 42.47 23.81
N SER A 5 -21.60 43.20 24.35
CA SER A 5 -20.23 43.20 23.82
C SER A 5 -19.34 42.35 24.73
N ASN A 6 -18.78 41.28 24.13
CA ASN A 6 -17.78 40.35 24.68
C ASN A 6 -18.30 39.03 25.30
N ILE A 7 -19.05 38.25 24.53
CA ILE A 7 -19.26 36.81 24.78
C ILE A 7 -18.39 35.96 23.81
N PHE A 8 -17.13 36.32 23.62
CA PHE A 8 -16.16 35.41 23.03
C PHE A 8 -15.15 35.03 24.10
N SER A 9 -15.26 33.77 24.54
CA SER A 9 -14.33 33.11 25.46
C SER A 9 -12.87 33.33 25.02
N PRO A 10 -11.89 33.49 25.94
CA PRO A 10 -10.46 33.60 25.62
C PRO A 10 -9.95 32.52 24.65
N ILE A 11 -10.65 31.39 24.58
CA ILE A 11 -10.39 30.27 23.69
C ILE A 11 -10.59 30.65 22.21
N ALA A 12 -11.58 31.48 21.87
CA ALA A 12 -11.88 31.85 20.49
C ALA A 12 -10.77 32.75 19.89
N ASN A 13 -10.19 33.63 20.70
CA ASN A 13 -9.06 34.48 20.29
C ASN A 13 -7.76 33.66 20.11
N ASP A 14 -7.53 32.63 20.93
CA ASP A 14 -6.39 31.70 20.77
C ASP A 14 -6.51 30.87 19.46
N PHE A 15 -7.72 30.50 19.04
CA PHE A 15 -7.93 29.81 17.76
C PHE A 15 -7.67 30.69 16.53
N GLU A 16 -8.13 31.95 16.56
CA GLU A 16 -7.86 32.95 15.51
C GLU A 16 -6.37 33.28 15.41
N GLU A 17 -5.68 33.49 16.53
CA GLU A 17 -4.23 33.72 16.56
C GLU A 17 -3.43 32.53 16.03
N ARG A 18 -3.83 31.29 16.39
CA ARG A 18 -3.23 30.07 15.84
C ARG A 18 -3.45 29.95 14.34
N LYS A 19 -4.63 30.29 13.83
CA LYS A 19 -4.96 30.26 12.40
C LYS A 19 -4.13 31.29 11.61
N ASN A 20 -3.91 32.48 12.18
CA ASN A 20 -3.11 33.53 11.56
C ASN A 20 -1.60 33.19 11.57
N ARG A 21 -1.08 32.58 12.63
CA ARG A 21 0.30 32.03 12.65
C ARG A 21 0.54 30.90 11.62
N ILE A 22 -0.50 30.15 11.26
CA ILE A 22 -0.43 29.13 10.20
C ILE A 22 -0.45 29.79 8.80
N GLY A 23 -1.15 30.91 8.64
CA GLY A 23 -1.21 31.69 7.41
C GLY A 23 0.14 32.37 7.07
N GLU A 24 0.83 32.94 8.05
CA GLU A 24 2.08 33.68 7.83
C GLU A 24 3.30 32.77 7.57
N LYS A 25 3.27 31.50 7.98
CA LYS A 25 4.32 30.52 7.64
C LYS A 25 4.28 30.04 6.18
N LYS A 26 3.27 30.42 5.39
CA LYS A 26 3.11 30.04 3.97
C LYS A 26 3.86 30.95 2.99
N ARG A 27 5.09 31.37 3.32
CA ARG A 27 6.07 31.89 2.36
C ARG A 27 7.46 31.26 2.52
N GLY A 28 7.54 30.12 3.22
CA GLY A 28 8.68 29.23 3.08
C GLY A 28 8.67 28.67 1.66
N ARG A 29 9.81 28.76 0.94
CA ARG A 29 10.04 28.18 -0.38
C ARG A 29 9.31 26.84 -0.50
N GLU A 30 8.59 26.62 -1.60
CA GLU A 30 8.08 25.29 -1.94
C GLU A 30 9.27 24.34 -1.97
N MET A 31 9.45 23.61 -0.87
CA MET A 31 10.48 22.61 -0.75
C MET A 31 9.94 21.40 -1.51
N GLU A 32 10.50 21.14 -2.69
CA GLU A 32 10.21 19.92 -3.42
C GLU A 32 10.76 18.74 -2.64
N PHE A 33 9.87 17.89 -2.15
CA PHE A 33 10.25 16.63 -1.55
C PHE A 33 10.48 15.64 -2.70
N ASN A 34 11.65 15.02 -2.72
CA ASN A 34 12.05 14.05 -3.74
C ASN A 34 12.79 12.89 -3.07
N GLU A 35 13.27 11.92 -3.86
CA GLU A 35 13.99 10.77 -3.34
C GLU A 35 15.25 11.16 -2.56
N GLU A 36 16.05 12.07 -3.14
CA GLU A 36 17.27 12.59 -2.52
C GLU A 36 17.00 13.20 -1.15
N TYR A 37 15.90 13.95 -0.99
CA TYR A 37 15.48 14.51 0.30
C TYR A 37 15.30 13.42 1.38
N HIS A 38 14.76 12.25 1.01
CA HIS A 38 14.54 11.16 1.96
C HIS A 38 15.77 10.29 2.21
N LEU A 39 16.63 10.14 1.20
CA LEU A 39 17.79 9.24 1.22
C LEU A 39 19.12 9.91 1.54
N LYS A 40 19.19 11.24 1.53
CA LYS A 40 20.42 11.97 1.85
C LYS A 40 20.95 11.55 3.23
N GLU A 41 22.22 11.17 3.28
CA GLU A 41 22.94 10.74 4.48
C GLU A 41 22.29 9.52 5.17
N ARG A 42 21.58 8.67 4.41
CA ARG A 42 21.08 7.39 4.92
C ARG A 42 22.08 6.27 4.63
N PRO A 43 22.14 5.25 5.50
CA PRO A 43 22.89 4.03 5.23
C PRO A 43 22.54 3.43 3.87
N GLU A 44 23.54 2.87 3.19
CA GLU A 44 23.38 2.30 1.86
C GLU A 44 22.33 1.17 1.83
N TRP A 45 22.29 0.34 2.88
CA TRP A 45 21.31 -0.74 2.99
C TRP A 45 19.87 -0.23 3.01
N ILE A 46 19.61 0.94 3.62
CA ILE A 46 18.28 1.58 3.63
C ILE A 46 17.93 2.06 2.23
N ALA A 47 18.86 2.71 1.53
CA ALA A 47 18.65 3.17 0.16
C ALA A 47 18.38 2.00 -0.79
N ASN A 48 19.14 0.91 -0.65
CA ASN A 48 18.97 -0.31 -1.43
C ASN A 48 17.61 -0.98 -1.15
N LEU A 49 17.25 -1.18 0.12
CA LEU A 49 15.96 -1.72 0.54
C LEU A 49 14.81 -0.86 0.00
N PHE A 50 14.89 0.46 0.17
CA PHE A 50 13.91 1.39 -0.39
C PHE A 50 13.78 1.22 -1.90
N GLY A 51 14.89 1.22 -2.64
CA GLY A 51 14.88 1.07 -4.10
C GLY A 51 14.22 -0.22 -4.58
N LYS A 52 14.44 -1.33 -3.87
CA LYS A 52 13.80 -2.63 -4.15
C LYS A 52 12.29 -2.58 -3.90
N ILE A 53 11.85 -2.07 -2.75
CA ILE A 53 10.43 -1.93 -2.41
C ILE A 53 9.73 -0.97 -3.37
N ASP A 54 10.36 0.15 -3.67
CA ASP A 54 9.81 1.17 -4.56
C ASP A 54 9.63 0.63 -5.99
N SER A 55 10.66 -0.04 -6.52
CA SER A 55 10.60 -0.72 -7.81
C SER A 55 9.49 -1.76 -7.84
N TYR A 56 9.35 -2.56 -6.79
CA TYR A 56 8.26 -3.53 -6.69
C TYR A 56 6.89 -2.85 -6.72
N CYS A 57 6.73 -1.75 -5.99
CA CYS A 57 5.48 -1.00 -5.94
C CYS A 57 5.11 -0.40 -7.30
N LEU A 58 6.07 0.13 -8.05
CA LEU A 58 5.82 0.81 -9.32
C LEU A 58 5.70 -0.16 -10.51
N THR A 59 6.48 -1.24 -10.50
CA THR A 59 6.64 -2.12 -11.66
C THR A 59 5.87 -3.42 -11.52
N ASN A 60 5.88 -4.06 -10.35
CA ASN A 60 5.42 -5.44 -10.19
C ASN A 60 3.94 -5.56 -9.79
N ILE A 61 3.42 -4.62 -8.99
CA ILE A 61 2.04 -4.73 -8.50
C ILE A 61 1.01 -4.46 -9.61
N ARG A 62 1.04 -3.25 -10.17
CA ARG A 62 0.10 -2.79 -11.20
C ARG A 62 0.54 -1.46 -11.80
N THR A 63 0.28 -1.29 -13.09
CA THR A 63 0.40 0.01 -13.75
C THR A 63 -0.54 1.06 -13.14
N GLY A 64 -0.07 2.32 -13.10
CA GLY A 64 -0.85 3.46 -12.59
C GLY A 64 -0.81 3.66 -11.07
N ILE A 65 0.13 3.01 -10.37
CA ILE A 65 0.43 3.36 -8.97
C ILE A 65 1.10 4.73 -8.94
N GLN A 66 0.60 5.59 -8.06
CA GLN A 66 1.08 6.94 -7.82
C GLN A 66 2.00 6.94 -6.60
N ARG A 67 3.25 7.31 -6.82
CA ARG A 67 4.22 7.64 -5.77
C ARG A 67 4.19 9.15 -5.52
N THR A 68 4.08 9.56 -4.26
CA THR A 68 4.13 10.98 -3.88
C THR A 68 5.09 11.16 -2.71
N TYR A 69 6.12 11.97 -2.90
CA TYR A 69 7.03 12.37 -1.83
C TYR A 69 6.37 13.47 -1.00
N LEU A 70 6.19 13.22 0.29
CA LEU A 70 5.69 14.19 1.24
C LEU A 70 6.78 14.44 2.29
N LYS A 71 6.71 15.57 2.97
CA LYS A 71 7.70 15.99 3.96
C LYS A 71 8.19 14.89 4.91
N THR A 72 7.30 13.99 5.34
CA THR A 72 7.60 12.98 6.35
C THR A 72 7.60 11.54 5.83
N TYR A 73 7.03 11.29 4.64
CA TYR A 73 6.87 9.93 4.12
C TYR A 73 6.67 9.92 2.61
N ILE A 74 6.90 8.76 2.02
CA ILE A 74 6.68 8.48 0.61
C ILE A 74 5.39 7.68 0.51
N ARG A 75 4.40 8.21 -0.20
CA ARG A 75 3.05 7.66 -0.30
C ARG A 75 2.88 6.83 -1.56
N TYR A 76 2.25 5.66 -1.44
CA TYR A 76 1.81 4.84 -2.57
C TYR A 76 0.28 4.71 -2.61
N ALA A 77 -0.30 5.11 -3.73
CA ALA A 77 -1.74 5.10 -3.94
C ALA A 77 -2.11 4.59 -5.34
N TRP A 78 -3.32 4.04 -5.47
CA TRP A 78 -3.88 3.65 -6.75
C TRP A 78 -5.33 4.11 -6.84
N SER A 79 -5.68 4.78 -7.94
CA SER A 79 -7.00 5.41 -8.11
C SER A 79 -7.39 6.29 -6.90
N GLY A 80 -6.44 7.09 -6.42
CA GLY A 80 -6.61 7.98 -5.25
C GLY A 80 -6.66 7.27 -3.88
N LYS A 81 -6.64 5.94 -3.83
CA LYS A 81 -6.66 5.17 -2.58
C LYS A 81 -5.25 4.77 -2.17
N MET A 82 -4.81 5.24 -1.01
CA MET A 82 -3.52 4.85 -0.42
C MET A 82 -3.56 3.42 0.10
N PHE A 83 -2.60 2.59 -0.31
CA PHE A 83 -2.40 1.24 0.26
C PHE A 83 -1.18 1.19 1.18
N GLY A 84 -0.16 2.02 0.94
CA GLY A 84 1.02 2.02 1.79
C GLY A 84 1.75 3.36 1.80
N TYR A 85 2.62 3.53 2.79
CA TYR A 85 3.60 4.59 2.79
C TYR A 85 4.88 4.16 3.51
N ILE A 86 6.00 4.77 3.14
CA ILE A 86 7.33 4.51 3.70
C ILE A 86 7.82 5.74 4.46
N MET A 87 8.30 5.55 5.68
CA MET A 87 9.03 6.54 6.45
C MET A 87 10.48 6.11 6.57
N ILE A 88 11.39 6.92 6.03
CA ILE A 88 12.82 6.72 6.17
C ILE A 88 13.32 7.57 7.33
N ARG A 89 13.97 6.92 8.29
CA ARG A 89 14.65 7.52 9.45
C ARG A 89 16.15 7.30 9.30
N GLU A 90 16.93 7.90 10.19
CA GLU A 90 18.40 7.86 10.16
C GLU A 90 18.95 6.43 10.03
N GLU A 91 18.48 5.51 10.89
CA GLU A 91 18.92 4.10 10.91
C GLU A 91 17.76 3.10 10.77
N ALA A 92 16.61 3.55 10.24
CA ALA A 92 15.47 2.67 10.09
C ALA A 92 14.59 3.01 8.89
N LEU A 93 14.06 1.97 8.25
CA LEU A 93 13.01 2.07 7.24
C LEU A 93 11.72 1.50 7.82
N ARG A 94 10.64 2.28 7.80
CA ARG A 94 9.32 1.84 8.25
C ARG A 94 8.36 1.81 7.08
N ILE A 95 7.66 0.72 6.89
CA ILE A 95 6.58 0.60 5.91
C ILE A 95 5.28 0.46 6.66
N TYR A 96 4.32 1.31 6.34
CA TYR A 96 2.98 1.22 6.88
C TYR A 96 2.04 0.77 5.77
N LEU A 97 1.40 -0.37 5.98
CA LEU A 97 0.49 -0.99 5.03
C LEU A 97 -0.93 -0.97 5.56
N LYS A 98 -1.89 -0.69 4.68
CA LYS A 98 -3.33 -0.70 5.00
C LYS A 98 -3.81 -2.15 5.13
N LEU A 99 -3.48 -2.78 6.25
CA LEU A 99 -3.73 -4.18 6.57
C LEU A 99 -4.18 -4.32 8.01
N LYS A 100 -5.13 -5.24 8.26
CA LYS A 100 -5.47 -5.64 9.63
C LYS A 100 -4.38 -6.58 10.13
N TYR A 101 -3.72 -6.20 11.21
CA TYR A 101 -2.73 -7.07 11.85
C TYR A 101 -3.32 -8.43 12.25
N SER A 102 -4.59 -8.47 12.67
CA SER A 102 -5.30 -9.70 13.02
C SER A 102 -5.58 -10.64 11.83
N GLU A 103 -5.35 -10.21 10.59
CA GLU A 103 -5.44 -11.07 9.39
C GLU A 103 -4.08 -11.73 9.07
N LEU A 104 -3.04 -11.50 9.87
CA LEU A 104 -1.71 -12.06 9.70
C LEU A 104 -1.55 -13.30 10.59
N GLU A 105 -1.17 -14.42 9.97
CA GLU A 105 -0.82 -15.65 10.68
C GLU A 105 0.68 -15.63 10.99
N ASN A 106 1.04 -15.80 12.26
CA ASN A 106 2.43 -15.85 12.75
C ASN A 106 3.34 -14.74 12.16
N PRO A 107 3.00 -13.45 12.35
CA PRO A 107 3.79 -12.36 11.79
C PRO A 107 5.23 -12.37 12.36
N PRO A 108 6.26 -12.22 11.51
CA PRO A 108 7.65 -12.05 11.95
C PRO A 108 7.84 -10.87 12.90
N VAL A 109 8.95 -10.87 13.65
CA VAL A 109 9.26 -9.88 14.70
C VAL A 109 9.32 -8.44 14.17
N PHE A 110 9.75 -8.26 12.92
CA PHE A 110 9.80 -6.95 12.26
C PHE A 110 8.41 -6.39 11.90
N ILE A 111 7.32 -7.13 12.15
CA ILE A 111 5.94 -6.73 11.84
C ILE A 111 5.18 -6.42 13.13
N ARG A 112 4.49 -5.26 13.16
CA ARG A 112 3.83 -4.75 14.36
C ARG A 112 2.42 -4.25 14.08
N ASP A 113 1.55 -4.41 15.07
CA ASP A 113 0.21 -3.83 15.05
C ASP A 113 0.30 -2.32 15.30
N TYR A 114 0.03 -1.52 14.27
CA TYR A 114 0.02 -0.07 14.36
C TYR A 114 -1.40 0.52 14.48
N SER A 115 -2.42 -0.34 14.56
CA SER A 115 -3.83 0.08 14.56
C SER A 115 -4.25 0.82 15.83
N LYS A 116 -3.54 0.62 16.94
CA LYS A 116 -3.80 1.33 18.22
C LYS A 116 -3.28 2.76 18.22
N ILE A 117 -2.23 3.03 17.44
CA ILE A 117 -1.57 4.34 17.36
C ILE A 117 -2.16 5.15 16.20
N ALA A 118 -2.37 4.50 15.05
CA ALA A 118 -3.00 5.13 13.91
C ALA A 118 -4.53 5.20 14.10
N ARG A 119 -5.16 6.27 13.59
CA ARG A 119 -6.64 6.39 13.51
C ARG A 119 -7.27 5.47 12.46
N GLY A 120 -6.68 4.31 12.21
CA GLY A 120 -7.10 3.40 11.14
C GLY A 120 -6.33 2.10 11.13
N THR A 121 -6.74 1.22 10.22
CA THR A 121 -6.18 -0.12 10.09
C THR A 121 -4.82 -0.09 9.38
N TRP A 122 -3.75 -0.11 10.17
CA TRP A 122 -2.36 -0.10 9.69
C TRP A 122 -1.54 -1.18 10.37
N THR A 123 -0.68 -1.82 9.57
CA THR A 123 0.39 -2.71 10.02
C THR A 123 1.71 -2.02 9.71
N GLU A 124 2.64 -1.99 10.67
CA GLU A 124 3.99 -1.45 10.50
C GLU A 124 4.96 -2.61 10.23
N LEU A 125 5.83 -2.46 9.24
CA LEU A 125 7.04 -3.25 9.07
C LEU A 125 8.21 -2.33 9.43
N LEU A 126 9.02 -2.72 10.40
CA LEU A 126 10.16 -1.94 10.90
C LEU A 126 11.46 -2.67 10.56
N PHE A 127 12.29 -2.04 9.74
CA PHE A 127 13.65 -2.48 9.47
C PHE A 127 14.60 -1.51 10.15
N ASN A 128 15.31 -1.98 11.16
CA ASN A 128 16.24 -1.17 11.97
C ASN A 128 17.47 -1.97 12.40
N ASP A 129 17.71 -3.11 11.76
CA ASP A 129 18.84 -4.00 11.99
C ASP A 129 19.42 -4.37 10.62
N GLU A 130 20.61 -3.86 10.32
CA GLU A 130 21.29 -4.09 9.05
C GLU A 130 21.73 -5.54 8.90
N GLU A 131 22.23 -6.15 9.96
CA GLU A 131 22.76 -7.52 9.92
C GLU A 131 21.62 -8.52 9.70
N GLU A 132 20.51 -8.37 10.43
CA GLU A 132 19.30 -9.18 10.23
C GLU A 132 18.79 -9.06 8.78
N TYR A 133 18.76 -7.84 8.24
CA TYR A 133 18.33 -7.58 6.87
C TYR A 133 19.24 -8.26 5.85
N LEU A 134 20.55 -8.05 5.93
CA LEU A 134 21.51 -8.57 4.95
C LEU A 134 21.57 -10.11 4.99
N GLN A 135 21.44 -10.72 6.16
CA GLN A 135 21.43 -12.19 6.28
C GLN A 135 20.15 -12.84 5.76
N ASN A 136 19.01 -12.14 5.84
CA ASN A 136 17.68 -12.69 5.52
C ASN A 136 16.99 -11.95 4.37
N GLU A 137 17.76 -11.27 3.52
CA GLU A 137 17.26 -10.28 2.57
C GLU A 137 16.11 -10.81 1.70
N MET A 138 16.31 -11.98 1.07
CA MET A 138 15.32 -12.59 0.19
C MET A 138 14.02 -12.91 0.93
N THR A 139 14.11 -13.50 2.12
CA THR A 139 12.93 -13.86 2.92
C THR A 139 12.19 -12.61 3.40
N ILE A 140 12.92 -11.58 3.82
CA ILE A 140 12.33 -10.30 4.23
C ILE A 140 11.61 -9.65 3.06
N LEU A 141 12.22 -9.62 1.88
CA LEU A 141 11.61 -9.06 0.67
C LEU A 141 10.38 -9.84 0.25
N ASP A 142 10.43 -11.18 0.23
CA ASP A 142 9.29 -12.03 -0.12
C ASP A 142 8.08 -11.78 0.80
N VAL A 143 8.32 -11.74 2.12
CA VAL A 143 7.28 -11.42 3.10
C VAL A 143 6.74 -10.01 2.87
N THR A 144 7.63 -9.04 2.69
CA THR A 144 7.27 -7.62 2.49
C THR A 144 6.42 -7.44 1.24
N TYR A 145 6.83 -8.03 0.12
CA TYR A 145 6.11 -8.03 -1.15
C TYR A 145 4.75 -8.69 -1.02
N GLY A 146 4.67 -9.86 -0.38
CA GLY A 146 3.40 -10.53 -0.12
C GLY A 146 2.41 -9.68 0.70
N LEU A 147 2.91 -8.90 1.66
CA LEU A 147 2.09 -7.99 2.46
C LEU A 147 1.67 -6.75 1.67
N ILE A 148 2.57 -6.17 0.89
CA ILE A 148 2.25 -5.07 -0.02
C ILE A 148 1.12 -5.49 -0.97
N ASP A 149 1.23 -6.69 -1.55
CA ASP A 149 0.21 -7.30 -2.39
C ASP A 149 -1.15 -7.42 -1.70
N LYS A 150 -1.16 -7.95 -0.46
CA LYS A 150 -2.38 -8.05 0.35
C LYS A 150 -2.98 -6.67 0.60
N SER A 151 -2.15 -5.67 0.87
CA SER A 151 -2.60 -4.30 1.15
C SER A 151 -3.20 -3.65 -0.09
N PHE A 152 -2.56 -3.82 -1.24
CA PHE A 152 -3.06 -3.37 -2.52
C PHE A 152 -4.39 -4.04 -2.87
N LYS A 153 -4.49 -5.37 -2.75
CA LYS A 153 -5.73 -6.12 -2.98
C LYS A 153 -6.88 -5.62 -2.11
N ARG A 154 -6.60 -5.13 -0.89
CA ARG A 154 -7.61 -4.57 0.01
C ARG A 154 -8.25 -3.30 -0.55
N ILE A 155 -7.49 -2.42 -1.19
CA ILE A 155 -8.02 -1.16 -1.75
C ILE A 155 -8.70 -1.36 -3.11
N THR A 156 -8.36 -2.43 -3.83
CA THR A 156 -8.96 -2.77 -5.13
C THR A 156 -10.21 -3.65 -5.02
N LYS A 157 -10.41 -4.33 -3.89
CA LYS A 157 -11.67 -5.05 -3.62
C LYS A 157 -12.81 -4.03 -3.67
N LYS A 158 -13.74 -4.23 -4.62
CA LYS A 158 -15.01 -3.48 -4.63
C LYS A 158 -15.67 -3.72 -3.27
N PRO A 159 -16.18 -2.67 -2.58
CA PRO A 159 -17.01 -2.90 -1.42
C PRO A 159 -18.12 -3.87 -1.85
N LYS A 160 -18.30 -4.97 -1.12
CA LYS A 160 -19.51 -5.77 -1.29
C LYS A 160 -20.66 -4.81 -0.95
N LEU A 161 -21.39 -4.33 -1.96
CA LEU A 161 -22.75 -3.83 -1.76
C LEU A 161 -23.51 -5.02 -1.16
N ALA A 162 -23.59 -5.06 0.15
CA ALA A 162 -24.36 -6.03 0.90
C ALA A 162 -25.15 -5.26 1.96
N ARG A 163 -26.20 -4.60 1.49
CA ARG A 163 -27.51 -4.31 2.10
C ARG A 163 -28.13 -3.11 1.37
N GLU A 164 -29.43 -3.18 1.14
CA GLU A 164 -30.29 -2.21 0.43
C GLU A 164 -30.42 -2.32 -1.10
N ILE A 165 -30.49 -3.53 -1.67
CA ILE A 165 -31.42 -3.82 -2.78
C ILE A 165 -31.86 -5.28 -2.64
N ALA A 166 -32.69 -5.56 -1.64
CA ALA A 166 -33.41 -6.84 -1.53
C ALA A 166 -34.91 -6.62 -1.28
N GLU A 167 -35.42 -5.43 -1.60
CA GLU A 167 -36.84 -5.08 -1.60
C GLU A 167 -37.13 -4.13 -2.78
N ASN A 168 -37.11 -4.67 -4.00
CA ASN A 168 -38.01 -4.30 -5.11
C ASN A 168 -37.58 -5.02 -6.39
N PRO A 169 -38.38 -5.98 -6.90
CA PRO A 169 -38.19 -6.53 -8.23
C PRO A 169 -38.99 -5.65 -9.20
N GLU A 170 -38.32 -4.82 -10.01
CA GLU A 170 -38.76 -4.38 -11.34
C GLU A 170 -37.91 -3.19 -11.78
N VAL A 171 -36.76 -3.43 -12.42
CA VAL A 171 -36.31 -2.68 -13.60
C VAL A 171 -35.31 -3.57 -14.36
N GLU A 172 -35.64 -3.95 -15.59
CA GLU A 172 -34.71 -4.64 -16.49
C GLU A 172 -33.55 -3.72 -16.91
N PRO A 173 -32.28 -4.17 -16.89
CA PRO A 173 -31.20 -3.42 -17.51
C PRO A 173 -30.81 -4.04 -18.87
N ILE A 174 -31.11 -3.30 -19.93
CA ILE A 174 -30.45 -3.43 -21.23
C ILE A 174 -29.11 -2.68 -21.15
N THR A 175 -27.99 -3.40 -21.11
CA THR A 175 -26.84 -3.21 -22.03
C THR A 175 -25.79 -4.29 -21.77
N LYS A 176 -25.64 -5.20 -22.74
CA LYS A 176 -24.55 -6.17 -22.81
C LYS A 176 -23.23 -5.43 -22.95
N LEU A 177 -22.36 -5.54 -21.95
CA LEU A 177 -20.91 -5.45 -22.13
C LEU A 177 -20.36 -6.85 -21.97
N GLU A 178 -19.71 -7.35 -23.03
CA GLU A 178 -19.14 -8.69 -23.04
C GLU A 178 -18.01 -8.80 -21.99
N PRO A 179 -18.03 -9.82 -21.12
CA PRO A 179 -17.00 -9.98 -20.12
C PRO A 179 -15.70 -10.43 -20.78
N ILE A 180 -14.63 -9.65 -20.56
CA ILE A 180 -13.25 -10.11 -20.72
C ILE A 180 -13.11 -11.39 -19.88
N VAL A 181 -12.90 -12.50 -20.58
CA VAL A 181 -12.84 -13.86 -20.04
C VAL A 181 -11.86 -13.94 -18.87
N ALA A 182 -12.40 -13.92 -17.65
CA ALA A 182 -11.68 -14.30 -16.45
C ALA A 182 -11.46 -15.82 -16.51
N ILE A 183 -10.20 -16.25 -16.59
CA ILE A 183 -9.84 -17.68 -16.54
C ILE A 183 -10.11 -18.17 -15.13
N LYS A 184 -11.33 -18.66 -14.88
CA LYS A 184 -11.83 -19.01 -13.55
C LYS A 184 -11.18 -20.27 -12.93
N ASN A 185 -10.40 -21.05 -13.69
CA ASN A 185 -9.99 -22.41 -13.28
C ASN A 185 -8.53 -22.74 -13.62
N LEU A 186 -7.57 -21.84 -13.36
CA LEU A 186 -6.16 -22.21 -13.47
C LEU A 186 -5.69 -22.84 -12.15
N LYS A 187 -5.25 -24.10 -12.19
CA LYS A 187 -4.52 -24.74 -11.09
C LYS A 187 -3.06 -24.85 -11.47
N VAL A 188 -2.18 -24.35 -10.59
CA VAL A 188 -0.73 -24.35 -10.75
C VAL A 188 -0.14 -25.18 -9.64
N ASN A 189 0.63 -26.21 -9.99
CA ASN A 189 1.45 -26.96 -9.04
C ASN A 189 2.92 -26.73 -9.39
N LEU A 190 3.72 -26.45 -8.37
CA LEU A 190 5.17 -26.28 -8.48
C LEU A 190 5.82 -27.35 -7.62
N THR A 191 6.71 -28.14 -8.23
CA THR A 191 7.51 -29.15 -7.53
C THR A 191 8.97 -28.83 -7.74
N VAL A 192 9.73 -28.72 -6.65
CA VAL A 192 11.19 -28.53 -6.70
C VAL A 192 11.82 -29.89 -6.48
N GLU A 193 12.66 -30.32 -7.42
CA GLU A 193 13.34 -31.60 -7.39
C GLU A 193 14.78 -31.44 -6.87
N ASN A 194 15.28 -32.46 -6.16
CA ASN A 194 16.63 -32.45 -5.55
C ASN A 194 17.78 -32.50 -6.58
N ASN A 195 17.46 -32.60 -7.86
CA ASN A 195 18.39 -32.51 -8.99
C ASN A 195 18.61 -31.05 -9.46
N GLY A 196 18.02 -30.07 -8.77
CA GLY A 196 18.14 -28.65 -9.10
C GLY A 196 17.14 -28.15 -10.14
N TYR A 197 16.19 -28.98 -10.56
CA TYR A 197 15.13 -28.61 -11.50
C TYR A 197 13.83 -28.26 -10.77
N VAL A 198 13.03 -27.39 -11.38
CA VAL A 198 11.68 -27.04 -10.92
C VAL A 198 10.69 -27.44 -12.01
N THR A 199 9.70 -28.23 -11.62
CA THR A 199 8.63 -28.70 -12.49
C THR A 199 7.37 -27.87 -12.24
N LEU A 200 6.89 -27.17 -13.27
CA LEU A 200 5.65 -26.39 -13.27
C LEU A 200 4.55 -27.16 -14.02
N GLU A 201 3.55 -27.63 -13.29
CA GLU A 201 2.36 -28.25 -13.88
C GLU A 201 1.17 -27.28 -13.93
N LEU A 202 0.68 -27.04 -15.14
CA LEU A 202 -0.48 -26.17 -15.40
C LEU A 202 -1.67 -27.01 -15.85
N LYS A 203 -2.77 -26.97 -15.10
CA LYS A 203 -4.06 -27.52 -15.56
C LYS A 203 -4.92 -26.39 -16.11
N ILE A 204 -5.08 -26.40 -17.44
CA ILE A 204 -5.83 -25.39 -18.20
C ILE A 204 -7.02 -26.09 -18.88
N PRO A 205 -8.24 -25.51 -18.84
CA PRO A 205 -9.36 -25.99 -19.63
C PRO A 205 -9.01 -26.01 -21.13
N LYS A 206 -9.33 -27.09 -21.84
CA LYS A 206 -8.99 -27.26 -23.27
C LYS A 206 -9.38 -26.06 -24.14
N SER A 207 -10.52 -25.42 -23.86
CA SER A 207 -11.01 -24.25 -24.59
C SER A 207 -10.15 -22.99 -24.45
N GLN A 208 -9.21 -22.96 -23.50
CA GLN A 208 -8.32 -21.84 -23.23
C GLN A 208 -6.84 -22.16 -23.53
N LEU A 209 -6.54 -23.38 -24.01
CA LEU A 209 -5.17 -23.86 -24.17
C LEU A 209 -4.35 -22.94 -25.08
N ASN A 210 -4.79 -22.72 -26.32
CA ASN A 210 -4.02 -21.95 -27.31
C ASN A 210 -3.75 -20.51 -26.83
N LYS A 211 -4.80 -19.81 -26.38
CA LYS A 211 -4.68 -18.45 -25.84
C LYS A 211 -3.76 -18.34 -24.62
N THR A 212 -3.65 -19.41 -23.83
CA THR A 212 -2.80 -19.43 -22.63
C THR A 212 -1.36 -19.79 -23.00
N LEU A 213 -1.15 -20.73 -23.93
CA LEU A 213 0.19 -21.07 -24.43
C LEU A 213 0.85 -19.90 -25.14
N ASP A 214 0.11 -19.17 -25.99
CA ASP A 214 0.62 -17.99 -26.71
C ASP A 214 1.11 -16.89 -25.76
N ARG A 215 0.55 -16.82 -24.54
CA ARG A 215 0.93 -15.84 -23.51
C ARG A 215 2.09 -16.28 -22.63
N ILE A 216 2.36 -17.59 -22.58
CA ILE A 216 3.42 -18.16 -21.75
C ILE A 216 4.70 -18.35 -22.59
N LEU A 217 4.55 -18.67 -23.88
CA LEU A 217 5.65 -19.01 -24.79
C LEU A 217 6.01 -17.89 -25.77
N GLY A 218 5.17 -16.87 -25.92
CA GLY A 218 5.42 -15.69 -26.75
C GLY A 218 5.85 -14.49 -25.94
#